data_AF-A0A5B0KLT8-F1
#
_entry.id   AF-A0A5B0KLT8-F1
#
_cell.length_a   1.000
_cell.length_b   1.000
_cell.length_c   1.000
_cell.angle_alpha   90.00
_cell.angle_beta   90.00
_cell.angle_gamma   90.00
#
_symmetry.space_group_name_H-M   'P 1'
#
loop_
_entity.id
_entity.type
_entity.pdbx_description
1 polymer ?
#
loop_
_entity_poly.entity_id
_entity_poly.type
_entity_poly.pdbx_seq_one_letter_code
_entity_poly.pdbx_strand_id
1 'polypeptide(L)'
;METLSALLYLVASVCFIMALRGLSSPETSRQGNFFGMAGMTIAVLTTLALPIVQSYWMIVLGIAIGGGIGYVIAKKIEMTALPQLVAAFHSLVGLAAVFVALSAFYSPEAYGIGVPGAIAKGSLVEMALGTAIGAITFTGSIVA
;
A
#
# COMPACT_ATOMS: atom_id res chain seq x y z
N MET A 1 18.05 -12.31 8.77
CA MET A 1 16.69 -11.94 8.32
C MET A 1 16.69 -10.54 7.75
N GLU A 2 17.10 -9.53 8.53
CA GLU A 2 17.26 -8.11 8.15
C GLU A 2 17.81 -7.89 6.73
N THR A 3 19.00 -8.43 6.42
CA THR A 3 19.67 -8.24 5.12
C THR A 3 18.89 -8.85 3.96
N LEU A 4 18.23 -10.00 4.19
CA LEU A 4 17.43 -10.66 3.17
C LEU A 4 16.16 -9.85 2.89
N SER A 5 15.47 -9.37 3.93
CA SER A 5 14.29 -8.52 3.78
C SER A 5 14.60 -7.23 3.02
N ALA A 6 15.72 -6.58 3.34
CA ALA A 6 16.18 -5.39 2.63
C ALA A 6 16.46 -5.66 1.14
N LEU A 7 17.12 -6.77 0.82
CA LEU A 7 17.35 -7.19 -0.57
C LEU A 7 16.05 -7.48 -1.30
N LEU A 8 15.09 -8.16 -0.67
CA LEU A 8 13.80 -8.45 -1.29
C LEU A 8 12.97 -7.17 -1.53
N TYR A 9 13.01 -6.19 -0.62
CA TYR A 9 12.40 -4.88 -0.85
C TYR A 9 13.08 -4.11 -1.99
N LEU A 10 14.41 -4.21 -2.12
CA LEU A 10 15.11 -3.65 -3.26
C LEU A 10 14.66 -4.31 -4.57
N VAL A 11 14.56 -5.64 -4.60
CA VAL A 11 14.06 -6.38 -5.77
C VAL A 11 12.63 -5.96 -6.11
N ALA A 12 11.72 -5.87 -5.12
CA ALA A 12 10.36 -5.38 -5.33
C ALA A 12 10.33 -3.96 -5.90
N SER A 13 11.21 -3.07 -5.42
CA SER A 13 11.33 -1.70 -5.93
C SER A 13 11.78 -1.66 -7.39
N VAL A 14 12.77 -2.49 -7.76
CA VAL A 14 13.19 -2.65 -9.16
C VAL A 14 12.04 -3.16 -10.03
N CYS A 15 11.27 -4.14 -9.54
CA CYS A 15 10.08 -4.62 -10.25
C CYS A 15 9.05 -3.52 -10.48
N PHE A 16 8.77 -2.64 -9.50
CA PHE A 16 7.86 -1.52 -9.68
C PHE A 16 8.37 -0.50 -10.72
N ILE A 17 9.68 -0.21 -10.74
CA ILE A 17 10.29 0.64 -11.77
C ILE A 17 10.10 0.02 -13.16
N MET A 18 10.36 -1.29 -13.30
CA MET A 18 10.17 -2.02 -14.55
C MET A 18 8.69 -2.10 -14.96
N ALA A 19 7.76 -2.12 -14.00
CA ALA A 19 6.34 -2.07 -14.26
C ALA A 19 5.93 -0.75 -14.92
N LEU A 20 6.33 0.38 -14.33
CA LEU A 20 6.05 1.72 -14.88
C LEU A 20 6.68 1.91 -16.27
N ARG A 21 7.92 1.44 -16.44
CA ARG A 21 8.60 1.44 -17.75
C ARG A 21 7.82 0.64 -18.79
N GLY A 22 7.40 -0.58 -18.45
CA GLY A 22 6.64 -1.44 -19.37
C GLY A 22 5.25 -0.90 -19.71
N LEU A 23 4.58 -0.24 -18.76
CA LEU A 23 3.27 0.38 -18.99
C LEU A 23 3.34 1.61 -19.91
N SER A 24 4.53 2.14 -20.19
CA SER A 24 4.72 3.33 -21.04
C SER A 24 4.65 3.04 -22.55
N SER A 25 4.58 1.77 -22.98
CA SER A 25 4.35 1.42 -24.40
C SER A 25 3.35 0.26 -24.55
N PRO A 26 2.48 0.26 -25.59
CA PRO A 26 1.55 -0.85 -25.84
C PRO A 26 2.24 -2.20 -26.02
N GLU A 27 3.41 -2.22 -26.67
CA GLU A 27 4.19 -3.42 -26.95
C GLU A 27 4.67 -4.12 -25.68
N THR A 28 5.04 -3.35 -24.64
CA THR A 28 5.58 -3.89 -23.39
C THR A 28 4.59 -3.86 -22.21
N SER A 29 3.38 -3.34 -22.41
CA SER A 29 2.36 -3.14 -21.37
C SER A 29 2.04 -4.42 -20.56
N ARG A 30 1.90 -5.56 -21.25
CA ARG A 30 1.66 -6.85 -20.59
C ARG A 30 2.81 -7.28 -19.68
N GLN A 31 4.05 -7.08 -20.13
CA GLN A 31 5.24 -7.38 -19.34
C GLN A 31 5.35 -6.42 -18.14
N GLY A 32 5.05 -5.13 -18.35
CA GLY A 32 4.98 -4.14 -17.27
C GLY A 32 4.00 -4.56 -16.17
N ASN A 33 2.79 -5.00 -16.54
CA ASN A 33 1.82 -5.49 -15.57
C ASN A 33 2.32 -6.72 -14.78
N PHE A 34 3.02 -7.65 -15.44
CA PHE A 34 3.62 -8.80 -14.75
C PHE A 34 4.68 -8.38 -13.72
N PHE A 35 5.56 -7.45 -14.06
CA PHE A 35 6.52 -6.90 -13.10
C PHE A 35 5.83 -6.24 -11.91
N GLY A 36 4.72 -5.53 -12.13
CA GLY A 36 3.92 -4.94 -11.05
C GLY A 36 3.35 -5.99 -10.10
N MET A 37 2.76 -7.06 -10.64
CA MET A 37 2.23 -8.18 -9.83
C MET A 37 3.34 -8.90 -9.05
N ALA A 38 4.48 -9.16 -9.69
CA ALA A 38 5.63 -9.79 -9.05
C ALA A 38 6.20 -8.92 -7.92
N GLY A 39 6.39 -7.62 -8.17
CA GLY A 39 6.88 -6.67 -7.17
C GLY A 39 5.97 -6.59 -5.94
N MET A 40 4.66 -6.45 -6.15
CA MET A 40 3.69 -6.43 -5.05
C MET A 40 3.67 -7.75 -4.26
N THR A 41 3.75 -8.90 -4.95
CA THR A 41 3.80 -10.21 -4.30
C THR A 41 5.05 -10.34 -3.42
N ILE A 42 6.22 -9.95 -3.94
CA ILE A 42 7.48 -9.98 -3.17
C ILE A 42 7.38 -9.07 -1.95
N ALA A 43 6.89 -7.84 -2.11
CA ALA A 43 6.76 -6.89 -1.00
C ALA A 43 5.86 -7.44 0.12
N VAL A 44 4.65 -7.92 -0.21
CA VAL A 44 3.70 -8.46 0.77
C VAL A 44 4.28 -9.68 1.49
N LEU A 45 4.84 -10.65 0.75
CA LEU A 45 5.41 -11.86 1.35
C LEU A 45 6.63 -11.54 2.23
N THR A 46 7.45 -10.59 1.84
CA THR A 46 8.61 -10.15 2.63
C THR A 46 8.17 -9.53 3.95
N THR A 47 7.16 -8.65 3.92
CA THR A 47 6.60 -8.03 5.13
C THR A 47 5.97 -9.08 6.05
N LEU A 48 5.21 -10.02 5.50
CA LEU A 48 4.59 -11.11 6.27
C LEU A 48 5.61 -12.04 6.95
N ALA A 49 6.79 -12.20 6.35
CA ALA A 49 7.86 -13.02 6.90
C ALA A 49 8.64 -12.34 8.03
N LEU A 50 8.35 -11.08 8.35
CA LEU A 50 9.03 -10.38 9.45
C LEU A 50 8.63 -10.95 10.81
N PRO A 51 9.57 -11.15 11.75
CA PRO A 51 9.28 -11.73 13.07
C PRO A 51 8.29 -10.93 13.93
N ILE A 52 8.13 -9.63 13.65
CA ILE A 52 7.22 -8.75 14.38
C ILE A 52 5.75 -9.00 14.03
N VAL A 53 5.47 -9.70 12.93
CA VAL A 53 4.10 -10.01 12.50
C VAL A 53 3.54 -11.15 13.35
N GLN A 54 2.41 -10.90 14.02
CA GLN A 54 1.76 -11.85 14.93
C GLN A 54 0.38 -12.29 14.42
N SER A 55 -0.46 -11.33 14.02
CA SER A 55 -1.87 -11.54 13.69
C SER A 55 -2.12 -12.01 12.25
N TYR A 56 -1.46 -13.09 11.83
CA TYR A 56 -1.55 -13.63 10.46
C TYR A 56 -2.99 -13.85 9.99
N TRP A 57 -3.86 -14.38 10.86
CA TRP A 57 -5.27 -14.62 10.53
C TRP A 57 -6.00 -13.34 10.12
N MET A 58 -5.85 -12.25 10.90
CA MET A 58 -6.49 -10.97 10.60
C MET A 58 -5.95 -10.36 9.32
N ILE A 59 -4.63 -10.47 9.07
CA ILE A 59 -4.00 -9.92 7.87
C ILE A 59 -4.49 -10.67 6.63
N VAL A 60 -4.47 -12.01 6.65
CA VAL A 60 -4.94 -12.84 5.53
C VAL A 60 -6.42 -12.59 5.27
N LEU A 61 -7.25 -12.49 6.32
CA LEU A 61 -8.67 -12.18 6.19
C LEU A 61 -8.88 -10.78 5.58
N GLY A 62 -8.13 -9.77 6.03
CA GLY A 62 -8.19 -8.42 5.48
C GLY A 62 -7.80 -8.37 4.00
N ILE A 63 -6.71 -9.05 3.61
CA ILE A 63 -6.28 -9.18 2.21
C ILE A 63 -7.34 -9.90 1.39
N ALA A 64 -7.90 -11.00 1.89
CA ALA A 64 -8.91 -11.78 1.18
C ALA A 64 -10.20 -10.99 0.96
N ILE A 65 -10.68 -10.25 1.98
CA ILE A 65 -11.87 -9.42 1.88
C ILE A 65 -11.62 -8.24 0.93
N GLY A 66 -10.57 -7.44 1.18
CA GLY A 66 -10.27 -6.26 0.38
C GLY A 66 -9.93 -6.61 -1.07
N GLY A 67 -9.06 -7.59 -1.27
CA GLY A 67 -8.69 -8.10 -2.59
C GLY A 67 -9.84 -8.78 -3.32
N GLY A 68 -10.69 -9.53 -2.61
CA GLY A 68 -11.87 -10.17 -3.17
C GLY A 68 -12.91 -9.16 -3.66
N ILE A 69 -13.24 -8.16 -2.84
CA ILE A 69 -14.14 -7.07 -3.22
C ILE A 69 -13.57 -6.30 -4.42
N GLY A 70 -12.29 -5.93 -4.36
CA GLY A 70 -11.59 -5.24 -5.44
C GLY A 70 -11.61 -6.01 -6.75
N TYR A 71 -11.35 -7.33 -6.71
CA TYR A 71 -11.41 -8.21 -7.87
C TYR A 71 -12.82 -8.26 -8.49
N VAL A 72 -13.86 -8.42 -7.67
CA VAL A 72 -15.24 -8.50 -8.16
C VAL A 72 -15.67 -7.19 -8.81
N ILE A 73 -15.33 -6.05 -8.22
CA ILE A 73 -15.65 -4.72 -8.78
C ILE A 73 -14.89 -4.52 -10.10
N ALA A 74 -13.58 -4.75 -10.11
CA ALA A 74 -12.74 -4.55 -11.29
C ALA A 74 -13.16 -5.44 -12.48
N LYS A 75 -13.70 -6.64 -12.20
CA LYS A 75 -14.20 -7.55 -13.25
C LYS A 75 -15.55 -7.13 -13.84
N LYS A 76 -16.39 -6.44 -13.06
CA LYS A 76 -17.78 -6.10 -13.42
C LYS A 76 -17.96 -4.68 -13.95
N ILE A 77 -16.97 -3.80 -13.73
CA ILE A 77 -17.07 -2.40 -14.14
C ILE A 77 -17.11 -2.25 -15.66
N GLU A 78 -17.85 -1.27 -16.15
CA GLU A 78 -17.82 -0.87 -17.55
C GLU A 78 -16.56 -0.02 -17.84
N MET A 79 -15.96 -0.19 -19.03
CA MET A 79 -14.77 0.59 -19.41
C MET A 79 -15.03 2.10 -19.50
N THR A 80 -16.28 2.50 -19.71
CA THR A 80 -16.75 3.91 -19.67
C THR A 80 -16.67 4.52 -18.27
N ALA A 81 -16.76 3.68 -17.22
CA ALA A 81 -16.71 4.09 -15.82
C ALA A 81 -15.31 3.91 -15.19
N LEU A 82 -14.29 3.65 -16.01
CA LEU A 82 -12.92 3.47 -15.54
C LEU A 82 -12.37 4.70 -14.76
N PRO A 83 -12.62 5.96 -15.16
CA PRO A 83 -12.17 7.12 -14.39
C PRO A 83 -12.70 7.12 -12.94
N GLN A 84 -13.99 6.81 -12.76
CA GLN A 84 -14.63 6.76 -11.44
C GLN A 84 -14.07 5.63 -10.59
N LEU A 85 -13.80 4.47 -11.20
CA LEU A 85 -13.17 3.36 -10.48
C LEU A 85 -11.75 3.72 -9.99
N VAL A 86 -10.97 4.44 -10.82
CA VAL A 86 -9.62 4.89 -10.44
C VAL A 86 -9.67 5.90 -9.30
N ALA A 87 -10.63 6.84 -9.31
CA ALA A 87 -10.85 7.77 -8.20
C ALA A 87 -11.24 7.01 -6.92
N ALA A 88 -12.21 6.11 -7.00
CA ALA A 88 -12.63 5.29 -5.87
C ALA A 88 -11.45 4.50 -5.26
N PHE A 89 -10.59 3.87 -6.07
CA PHE A 89 -9.42 3.17 -5.54
C PHE A 89 -8.37 4.11 -4.93
N HIS A 90 -8.16 5.31 -5.48
CA HIS A 90 -7.28 6.31 -4.86
C HIS A 90 -7.80 6.77 -3.50
N SER A 91 -9.11 6.87 -3.32
CA SER A 91 -9.69 7.19 -2.01
C SER A 91 -9.25 6.18 -0.95
N LEU A 92 -9.28 4.88 -1.27
CA LEU A 92 -8.91 3.80 -0.35
C LEU A 92 -7.41 3.83 -0.01
N VAL A 93 -6.55 4.22 -0.94
CA VAL A 93 -5.12 4.42 -0.67
C VAL A 93 -4.91 5.55 0.34
N GLY A 94 -5.62 6.67 0.19
CA GLY A 94 -5.58 7.78 1.13
C GLY A 94 -6.05 7.38 2.53
N LEU A 95 -7.16 6.64 2.62
CA LEU A 95 -7.68 6.15 3.89
C LEU A 95 -6.73 5.15 4.56
N ALA A 96 -6.08 4.27 3.80
CA ALA A 96 -5.08 3.35 4.33
C ALA A 96 -3.89 4.11 4.94
N ALA A 97 -3.41 5.18 4.31
CA ALA A 97 -2.34 6.02 4.85
C ALA A 97 -2.73 6.66 6.20
N VAL A 98 -3.97 7.15 6.31
CA VAL A 98 -4.51 7.69 7.57
C VAL A 98 -4.54 6.61 8.66
N PHE A 99 -5.03 5.41 8.36
CA PHE A 99 -5.06 4.31 9.35
C PHE A 99 -3.67 3.86 9.79
N VAL A 100 -2.69 3.83 8.87
CA VAL A 100 -1.29 3.52 9.22
C VAL A 100 -0.72 4.57 10.16
N ALA A 101 -0.94 5.87 9.88
CA ALA A 101 -0.47 6.95 10.74
C ALA A 101 -1.14 6.94 12.13
N LEU A 102 -2.46 6.66 12.19
CA LEU A 102 -3.16 6.50 13.47
C LEU A 102 -2.62 5.30 14.27
N SER A 103 -2.39 4.16 13.61
CA SER A 103 -1.78 2.99 14.24
C SER A 103 -0.39 3.30 14.81
N ALA A 104 0.45 4.01 14.06
CA ALA A 104 1.77 4.44 14.52
C ALA A 104 1.71 5.47 15.66
N PHE A 105 0.70 6.33 15.68
CA PHE A 105 0.51 7.31 16.76
C PHE A 105 0.05 6.65 18.08
N TYR A 106 -0.84 5.67 18.01
CA TYR A 106 -1.37 4.98 19.20
C TYR A 106 -0.51 3.81 19.68
N SER A 107 0.35 3.26 18.83
CA SER A 107 1.26 2.16 19.18
C SER A 107 2.67 2.39 18.61
N PRO A 108 3.34 3.49 18.98
CA PRO A 108 4.64 3.89 18.42
C PRO A 108 5.75 2.87 18.68
N GLU A 109 5.64 2.04 19.72
CA GLU A 109 6.61 0.99 20.02
C GLU A 109 6.65 -0.06 18.91
N ALA A 110 5.49 -0.39 18.33
CA ALA A 110 5.38 -1.38 17.25
C ALA A 110 6.07 -0.93 15.95
N TYR A 111 6.32 0.37 15.82
CA TYR A 111 7.00 0.98 14.68
C TYR A 111 8.44 1.40 15.02
N GLY A 112 8.89 1.22 16.28
CA GLY A 112 10.22 1.61 16.72
C GLY A 112 10.46 3.12 16.77
N ILE A 113 9.39 3.93 16.90
CA ILE A 113 9.46 5.41 16.82
C ILE A 113 9.29 6.11 18.18
N GLY A 114 9.16 5.35 19.26
CA GLY A 114 9.06 5.86 20.63
C GLY A 114 7.95 5.18 21.43
N VAL A 115 7.46 5.88 22.45
CA VAL A 115 6.32 5.45 23.31
C VAL A 115 5.23 6.53 23.28
N PRO A 116 3.97 6.23 23.64
CA PRO A 116 2.92 7.23 23.76
C PRO A 116 3.36 8.43 24.62
N GLY A 117 3.22 9.63 24.06
CA GLY A 117 3.65 10.88 24.71
C GLY A 117 5.14 11.23 24.51
N ALA A 118 5.96 10.34 23.95
CA ALA A 118 7.38 10.56 23.67
C ALA A 118 7.81 9.95 22.32
N ILE A 119 7.09 10.31 21.25
CA ILE A 119 7.41 9.92 19.87
C ILE A 119 8.49 10.88 19.32
N ALA A 120 9.42 10.34 18.53
CA ALA A 120 10.44 11.14 17.86
C ALA A 120 9.81 12.27 17.01
N LYS A 121 10.35 13.49 17.11
CA LYS A 121 9.80 14.67 16.40
C LYS A 121 9.73 14.48 14.88
N GLY A 122 10.72 13.80 14.28
CA GLY A 122 10.72 13.48 12.85
C GLY A 122 9.52 12.61 12.46
N SER A 123 9.29 11.52 13.21
CA SER A 123 8.15 10.64 13.00
C SER A 123 6.81 11.33 13.19
N LEU A 124 6.69 12.27 14.14
CA LEU A 124 5.48 13.09 14.29
C LEU A 124 5.20 13.94 13.04
N VAL A 125 6.23 14.54 12.44
CA VAL A 125 6.10 15.31 11.20
C VAL A 125 5.71 14.41 10.03
N GLU A 126 6.37 13.26 9.88
CA GLU A 126 6.07 12.28 8.81
C GLU A 126 4.64 11.76 8.91
N MET A 127 4.18 11.38 10.11
CA MET A 127 2.80 10.93 10.33
C MET A 127 1.79 12.05 10.09
N ALA A 128 2.07 13.28 10.51
CA ALA A 128 1.18 14.42 10.27
C ALA A 128 1.02 14.70 8.77
N LEU A 129 2.12 14.72 8.02
CA LEU A 129 2.09 14.88 6.56
C LEU A 129 1.38 13.72 5.87
N GLY A 130 1.71 12.47 6.24
CA GLY A 130 1.05 11.28 5.69
C GLY A 130 -0.45 11.27 5.95
N THR A 131 -0.87 11.64 7.16
CA THR A 131 -2.30 11.76 7.52
C THR A 131 -2.99 12.87 6.72
N ALA A 132 -2.37 14.06 6.62
CA ALA A 132 -2.95 15.18 5.90
C ALA A 132 -3.10 14.86 4.40
N ILE A 133 -2.05 14.35 3.76
CA ILE A 133 -2.08 13.94 2.35
C ILE A 133 -3.11 12.84 2.15
N GLY A 134 -3.11 11.80 2.99
CA GLY A 134 -4.07 10.71 2.90
C GLY A 134 -5.53 11.15 3.06
N ALA A 135 -5.82 12.04 4.02
CA ALA A 135 -7.16 12.58 4.24
C ALA A 135 -7.63 13.47 3.07
N ILE A 136 -6.73 14.27 2.48
CA ILE A 136 -7.03 15.06 1.28
C ILE A 136 -7.29 14.15 0.09
N THR A 137 -6.47 13.11 -0.12
CA THR A 137 -6.69 12.14 -1.20
C THR A 137 -8.01 11.40 -1.03
N PHE A 138 -8.35 10.98 0.20
CA PHE A 138 -9.61 10.30 0.48
C PHE A 138 -10.82 11.19 0.17
N THR A 139 -10.86 12.38 0.76
CA THR A 139 -12.00 13.28 0.59
C THR A 139 -12.11 13.83 -0.84
N GLY A 140 -10.98 14.20 -1.44
CA GLY A 140 -10.93 14.68 -2.82
C GLY A 140 -11.39 13.63 -3.84
N SER A 141 -11.00 12.37 -3.66
CA SER A 141 -11.39 11.29 -4.56
C SER A 141 -12.85 10.83 -4.40
N ILE A 142 -13.48 11.10 -3.25
CA ILE A 142 -14.92 10.83 -3.05
C ILE A 142 -15.79 11.90 -3.73
N VAL A 143 -15.31 13.14 -3.77
CA VAL A 143 -16.02 14.26 -4.40
C VAL A 143 -15.87 14.23 -5.93
N ALA A 144 -14.72 13.75 -6.43
CA ALA A 144 -14.41 13.59 -7.85
C ALA A 144 -15.23 12.46 -8.51
#